data_AF-A0A6G3WTZ7-F1
#
_entry.id   AF-A0A6G3WTZ7-F1
#
_cell.length_a   1.000
_cell.length_b   1.000
_cell.length_c   1.000
_cell.angle_alpha   90.00
_cell.angle_beta   90.00
_cell.angle_gamma   90.00
#
_symmetry.space_group_name_H-M   'P 1'
#
loop_
_entity.id
_entity.type
_entity.pdbx_description
1 polymer ?
#
loop_
_entity_poly.entity_id
_entity_poly.type
_entity_poly.pdbx_seq_one_letter_code
_entity_poly.pdbx_strand_id
1 'polypeptide(L)'
;ALSWSPSSPSETDDITVEGTVRNAGSAASPATTVNVSLGGVVVGSAPVGPLAAGASAPFSVEAGKRPQGSYAVSALVDPTDTVVESDNANNSRTTATPLVVGQSPGPDLEVRSISSSPAAPAVGAAVTFTVAVHNR
;
A
#
# COMPACT_ATOMS: atom_id res chain seq x y z
N ALA A 1 -16.93 -7.23 -1.32
CA ALA A 1 -15.87 -7.34 -0.28
C ALA A 1 -14.60 -6.70 -0.83
N LEU A 2 -13.66 -6.29 0.02
CA LEU A 2 -12.34 -5.82 -0.44
C LEU A 2 -11.34 -6.97 -0.36
N SER A 3 -10.48 -7.06 -1.35
CA SER A 3 -9.36 -8.01 -1.42
C SER A 3 -8.13 -7.31 -1.97
N TRP A 4 -6.97 -7.95 -1.86
CA TRP A 4 -5.73 -7.43 -2.42
C TRP A 4 -4.85 -8.55 -2.96
N SER A 5 -3.99 -8.19 -3.90
CA SER A 5 -3.00 -9.08 -4.51
C SER A 5 -1.63 -8.40 -4.49
N PRO A 6 -0.55 -9.14 -4.16
CA PRO A 6 -0.56 -10.51 -3.63
C PRO A 6 -1.19 -10.57 -2.22
N SER A 7 -1.68 -11.74 -1.79
CA SER A 7 -2.36 -11.87 -0.49
C SER A 7 -1.45 -11.66 0.72
N SER A 8 -0.15 -11.90 0.54
CA SER A 8 0.92 -11.69 1.53
C SER A 8 2.07 -10.90 0.89
N PRO A 9 1.91 -9.58 0.66
CA PRO A 9 2.93 -8.76 0.02
C PRO A 9 4.12 -8.49 0.94
N SER A 10 5.25 -8.23 0.32
CA SER A 10 6.45 -7.65 0.92
C SER A 10 6.68 -6.22 0.42
N GLU A 11 7.63 -5.51 1.01
CA GLU A 11 8.04 -4.15 0.58
C GLU A 11 8.44 -4.05 -0.90
N THR A 12 8.78 -5.18 -1.53
CA THR A 12 9.18 -5.22 -2.94
C THR A 12 8.02 -5.46 -3.90
N ASP A 13 6.85 -5.86 -3.41
CA ASP A 13 5.70 -6.24 -4.22
C ASP A 13 4.80 -5.02 -4.53
N ASP A 14 4.31 -4.95 -5.76
CA ASP A 14 3.26 -3.99 -6.13
C ASP A 14 1.90 -4.54 -5.70
N ILE A 15 1.19 -3.76 -4.88
CA ILE A 15 -0.07 -4.16 -4.29
C ILE A 15 -1.22 -3.63 -5.15
N THR A 16 -2.18 -4.49 -5.48
CA THR A 16 -3.45 -4.12 -6.11
C THR A 16 -4.58 -4.38 -5.13
N VAL A 17 -5.46 -3.39 -4.91
CA VAL A 17 -6.67 -3.53 -4.08
C VAL A 17 -7.88 -3.61 -5.00
N GLU A 18 -8.73 -4.59 -4.75
CA GLU A 18 -9.90 -4.89 -5.57
C GLU A 18 -11.17 -4.92 -4.70
N GLY A 19 -12.30 -4.64 -5.34
CA GLY A 19 -13.58 -4.74 -4.68
C GLY A 19 -14.75 -4.64 -5.64
N THR A 20 -15.94 -4.48 -5.07
CA THR A 20 -17.17 -4.33 -5.83
C THR A 20 -18.00 -3.23 -5.23
N VAL A 21 -18.43 -2.28 -6.06
CA VAL A 21 -19.43 -1.27 -5.73
C VAL A 21 -20.80 -1.81 -6.15
N ARG A 22 -21.81 -1.66 -5.28
CA ARG A 22 -23.19 -2.04 -5.57
C ARG A 22 -24.10 -0.86 -5.36
N ASN A 23 -24.93 -0.55 -6.34
CA ASN A 23 -26.05 0.36 -6.15
C ASN A 23 -27.17 -0.38 -5.38
N ALA A 24 -27.30 -0.09 -4.09
CA ALA A 24 -28.30 -0.71 -3.22
C ALA A 24 -29.66 0.01 -3.25
N GLY A 25 -29.76 1.15 -3.93
CA GLY A 25 -30.99 1.94 -4.07
C GLY A 25 -31.95 1.39 -5.12
N SER A 26 -33.12 2.03 -5.21
CA SER A 26 -34.19 1.68 -6.17
C SER A 26 -34.11 2.45 -7.49
N ALA A 27 -33.22 3.44 -7.60
CA ALA A 27 -32.99 4.24 -8.80
C ALA A 27 -31.60 3.97 -9.39
N ALA A 28 -31.42 4.30 -10.67
CA ALA A 28 -30.10 4.24 -11.31
C ALA A 28 -29.18 5.35 -10.76
N SER A 29 -27.91 5.01 -10.59
CA SER A 29 -26.85 5.93 -10.21
C SER A 29 -26.02 6.32 -11.46
N PRO A 30 -25.64 7.60 -11.64
CA PRO A 30 -24.70 8.00 -12.68
C PRO A 30 -23.28 7.46 -12.38
N ALA A 31 -22.33 7.74 -13.27
CA ALA A 31 -20.94 7.39 -13.03
C ALA A 31 -20.37 8.13 -11.81
N THR A 32 -19.50 7.47 -11.05
CA THR A 32 -18.83 8.02 -9.86
C THR A 32 -17.39 7.49 -9.77
N THR A 33 -16.74 7.72 -8.64
CA THR A 33 -15.40 7.22 -8.34
C THR A 33 -15.39 6.49 -7.00
N VAL A 34 -14.40 5.64 -6.81
CA VAL A 34 -14.09 5.03 -5.52
C VAL A 34 -12.65 5.36 -5.15
N ASN A 35 -12.44 5.86 -3.94
CA ASN A 35 -11.11 6.05 -3.34
C ASN A 35 -10.77 4.84 -2.49
N VAL A 36 -9.54 4.34 -2.61
CA VAL A 36 -8.98 3.34 -1.71
C VAL A 36 -7.98 4.01 -0.78
N SER A 37 -8.04 3.69 0.51
CA SER A 37 -7.11 4.17 1.52
C SER A 37 -6.41 3.03 2.26
N LEU A 38 -5.14 3.23 2.58
CA LEU A 38 -4.33 2.36 3.43
C LEU A 38 -3.91 3.14 4.68
N GLY A 39 -4.27 2.65 5.86
CA GLY A 39 -3.95 3.33 7.12
C GLY A 39 -4.56 4.73 7.24
N GLY A 40 -5.69 4.98 6.58
CA GLY A 40 -6.37 6.28 6.56
C GLY A 40 -5.88 7.27 5.50
N VAL A 41 -4.88 6.90 4.70
CA VAL A 41 -4.35 7.75 3.61
C VAL A 41 -4.86 7.22 2.27
N VAL A 42 -5.45 8.09 1.44
CA VAL A 42 -5.88 7.74 0.08
C VAL A 42 -4.64 7.38 -0.75
N VAL A 43 -4.63 6.16 -1.30
CA VAL A 43 -3.52 5.62 -2.10
C VAL A 43 -3.81 5.59 -3.60
N GLY A 44 -5.09 5.67 -3.98
CA GLY A 44 -5.51 5.68 -5.37
C GLY A 44 -7.03 5.72 -5.50
N SER A 45 -7.47 5.84 -6.74
CA SER A 45 -8.89 5.95 -7.09
C SER A 45 -9.19 5.17 -8.37
N ALA A 46 -10.41 4.65 -8.49
CA ALA A 46 -10.90 4.02 -9.71
C ALA A 46 -12.23 4.62 -10.16
N PRO A 47 -12.47 4.78 -11.48
CA PRO A 47 -13.78 5.16 -11.99
C PRO A 47 -14.77 4.01 -11.83
N VAL A 48 -16.02 4.35 -11.52
CA VAL A 48 -17.15 3.42 -11.50
C VAL A 48 -18.18 3.96 -12.49
N GLY A 49 -18.50 3.15 -13.51
CA GLY A 49 -19.51 3.52 -14.49
C GLY A 49 -20.92 3.66 -13.85
N PRO A 50 -21.91 4.15 -14.62
CA PRO A 50 -23.28 4.21 -14.13
C PRO A 50 -23.80 2.82 -13.74
N LEU A 51 -24.56 2.76 -12.65
CA LEU A 51 -25.09 1.51 -12.09
C LEU A 51 -26.61 1.57 -11.99
N ALA A 52 -27.29 0.66 -12.67
CA ALA A 52 -28.72 0.44 -12.47
C ALA A 52 -29.04 0.03 -11.02
N ALA A 53 -30.29 0.19 -10.60
CA ALA A 53 -30.75 -0.24 -9.29
C ALA A 53 -30.44 -1.73 -9.05
N GLY A 54 -29.78 -2.05 -7.94
CA GLY A 54 -29.37 -3.41 -7.57
C GLY A 54 -28.13 -3.93 -8.29
N ALA A 55 -27.60 -3.22 -9.31
CA ALA A 55 -26.43 -3.64 -10.08
C ALA A 55 -25.13 -3.42 -9.30
N SER A 56 -24.10 -4.15 -9.71
CA SER A 56 -22.76 -4.10 -9.13
C SER A 56 -21.70 -3.97 -10.22
N ALA A 57 -20.61 -3.24 -9.93
CA ALA A 57 -19.43 -3.17 -10.78
C ALA A 57 -18.15 -3.46 -9.96
N PRO A 58 -17.21 -4.24 -10.51
CA PRO A 58 -15.90 -4.40 -9.90
C PRO A 58 -15.08 -3.10 -10.06
N PHE A 59 -14.13 -2.90 -9.15
CA PHE A 59 -13.08 -1.90 -9.29
C PHE A 59 -11.74 -2.48 -8.88
N SER A 60 -10.67 -1.87 -9.38
CA SER A 60 -9.29 -2.20 -9.03
C SER A 60 -8.49 -0.91 -8.91
N VAL A 61 -7.65 -0.82 -7.88
CA VAL A 61 -6.76 0.31 -7.60
C VAL A 61 -5.36 -0.22 -7.36
N GLU A 62 -4.41 0.25 -8.15
CA GLU A 62 -2.98 0.03 -7.89
C GLU A 62 -2.56 0.84 -6.67
N ALA A 63 -2.28 0.14 -5.56
CA ALA A 63 -1.78 0.74 -4.33
C ALA A 63 -0.25 0.83 -4.30
N GLY A 64 0.45 0.23 -5.29
CA GLY A 64 1.90 0.23 -5.42
C GLY A 64 2.61 -0.44 -4.24
N LYS A 65 3.90 -0.18 -4.10
CA LYS A 65 4.72 -0.70 -3.00
C LYS A 65 4.46 0.04 -1.70
N ARG A 66 4.57 -0.68 -0.57
CA ARG A 66 4.36 -0.12 0.77
C ARG A 66 5.47 -0.55 1.71
N PRO A 67 5.88 0.30 2.67
CA PRO A 67 6.79 -0.10 3.73
C PRO A 67 6.20 -1.25 4.56
N GLN A 68 7.06 -2.01 5.24
CA GLN A 68 6.66 -3.06 6.16
C GLN A 68 5.70 -2.47 7.20
N GLY A 69 4.59 -3.15 7.43
CA GLY A 69 3.58 -2.67 8.36
C GLY A 69 2.23 -3.32 8.21
N SER A 70 1.29 -2.85 9.02
CA SER A 70 -0.10 -3.29 9.02
C SER A 70 -0.99 -2.11 8.68
N TYR A 71 -1.79 -2.24 7.62
CA TYR A 71 -2.60 -1.16 7.07
C TYR A 71 -4.07 -1.56 7.09
N ALA A 72 -4.91 -0.76 7.76
CA ALA A 72 -6.36 -0.86 7.57
C ALA A 72 -6.68 -0.49 6.12
N VAL A 73 -7.42 -1.37 5.41
CA VAL A 73 -7.83 -1.12 4.02
C VAL A 73 -9.26 -0.62 4.03
N SER A 74 -9.49 0.54 3.44
CA SER A 74 -10.84 1.09 3.27
C SER A 74 -11.09 1.57 1.85
N ALA A 75 -12.35 1.55 1.46
CA ALA A 75 -12.84 2.14 0.22
C ALA A 75 -14.00 3.10 0.51
N LEU A 76 -14.05 4.21 -0.21
CA LEU A 76 -15.11 5.21 -0.14
C LEU A 76 -15.63 5.52 -1.54
N VAL A 77 -16.90 5.25 -1.79
CA VAL A 77 -17.59 5.57 -3.05
C VAL A 77 -18.10 7.01 -3.00
N ASP A 78 -18.03 7.70 -4.14
CA ASP A 78 -18.39 9.11 -4.31
C ASP A 78 -17.78 10.03 -3.23
N PRO A 79 -16.44 10.06 -3.11
CA PRO A 79 -15.76 10.82 -2.06
C PRO A 79 -16.00 12.34 -2.13
N THR A 80 -16.51 12.85 -3.25
CA THR A 80 -16.85 14.25 -3.49
C THR A 80 -18.34 14.57 -3.30
N ASP A 81 -19.16 13.57 -2.93
CA ASP A 81 -20.60 13.72 -2.67
C ASP A 81 -21.36 14.38 -3.84
N THR A 82 -21.11 13.86 -5.05
CA THR A 82 -21.68 14.39 -6.30
C THR A 82 -22.94 13.66 -6.75
N VAL A 83 -23.16 12.45 -6.23
CA VAL A 83 -24.32 11.61 -6.49
C VAL A 83 -25.28 11.78 -5.32
N VAL A 84 -26.52 12.20 -5.60
CA VAL A 84 -27.56 12.25 -4.58
C VAL A 84 -27.98 10.82 -4.24
N GLU A 85 -27.57 10.35 -3.07
CA GLU A 85 -27.86 9.01 -2.58
C GLU A 85 -28.94 9.01 -1.49
N SER A 86 -29.59 7.86 -1.29
CA SER A 86 -30.57 7.71 -0.20
C SER A 86 -29.94 7.55 1.18
N ASP A 87 -28.66 7.14 1.23
CA ASP A 87 -27.90 6.92 2.45
C ASP A 87 -26.39 6.95 2.17
N ASN A 88 -25.72 8.07 2.44
CA ASN A 88 -24.27 8.20 2.26
C ASN A 88 -23.46 7.46 3.34
N ALA A 89 -24.07 7.01 4.45
CA ALA A 89 -23.34 6.35 5.53
C ALA A 89 -22.84 4.95 5.13
N ASN A 90 -23.39 4.38 4.05
CA ASN A 90 -23.02 3.06 3.54
C ASN A 90 -21.95 3.09 2.42
N ASN A 91 -21.47 4.27 2.04
CA ASN A 91 -20.46 4.43 0.98
C ASN A 91 -19.06 3.98 1.40
N SER A 92 -18.82 3.85 2.71
CA SER A 92 -17.53 3.43 3.25
C SER A 92 -17.53 1.97 3.65
N ARG A 93 -16.48 1.26 3.25
CA ARG A 93 -16.17 -0.10 3.72
C ARG A 93 -14.73 -0.15 4.20
N THR A 94 -14.52 -0.72 5.38
CA THR A 94 -13.19 -1.04 5.93
C THR A 94 -13.10 -2.54 6.18
N THR A 95 -11.94 -3.15 5.92
CA THR A 95 -11.72 -4.58 6.18
C THR A 95 -11.60 -4.87 7.67
N ALA A 96 -12.06 -6.05 8.09
CA ALA A 96 -11.94 -6.50 9.48
C ALA A 96 -10.50 -6.87 9.85
N THR A 97 -9.76 -7.41 8.89
CA THR A 97 -8.33 -7.73 9.01
C THR A 97 -7.52 -6.73 8.19
N PRO A 98 -6.38 -6.25 8.72
CA PRO A 98 -5.52 -5.34 7.97
C PRO A 98 -4.75 -6.09 6.87
N LEU A 99 -4.31 -5.32 5.88
CA LEU A 99 -3.26 -5.70 4.93
C LEU A 99 -1.92 -5.69 5.67
N VAL A 100 -1.25 -6.82 5.74
CA VAL A 100 0.08 -6.93 6.36
C VAL A 100 1.13 -7.01 5.26
N VAL A 101 2.04 -6.04 5.25
CA VAL A 101 3.19 -6.00 4.35
C VAL A 101 4.40 -6.49 5.12
N GLY A 102 4.99 -7.59 4.65
CA GLY A 102 6.19 -8.18 5.21
C GLY A 102 7.46 -7.47 4.77
N GLN A 103 8.54 -7.70 5.50
CA GLN A 103 9.87 -7.33 5.05
C GLN A 103 10.30 -8.29 3.93
N SER A 104 10.84 -7.75 2.83
CA SER A 104 11.47 -8.60 1.81
C SER A 104 12.83 -9.10 2.35
N PRO A 105 13.25 -10.35 2.07
CA PRO A 105 14.59 -10.82 2.45
C PRO A 105 15.65 -9.89 1.86
N GLY A 106 16.29 -9.10 2.71
CA GLY A 106 17.37 -8.18 2.36
C GLY A 106 18.71 -8.67 2.91
N PRO A 107 19.84 -8.18 2.37
CA PRO A 107 21.14 -8.46 2.96
C PRO A 107 21.21 -7.88 4.37
N ASP A 108 21.70 -8.68 5.32
CA ASP A 108 21.98 -8.27 6.68
C ASP A 108 23.49 -8.07 6.82
N LEU A 109 23.96 -6.84 6.59
CA LEU A 109 25.39 -6.52 6.55
C LEU A 109 25.92 -6.13 7.93
N GLU A 110 26.94 -6.86 8.39
CA GLU A 110 27.66 -6.61 9.63
C GLU A 110 29.12 -6.22 9.34
N VAL A 111 29.60 -5.11 9.92
CA VAL A 111 31.03 -4.77 9.92
C VAL A 111 31.72 -5.64 10.97
N ARG A 112 32.55 -6.58 10.53
CA ARG A 112 33.28 -7.48 11.43
C ARG A 112 34.53 -6.86 12.02
N SER A 113 35.23 -6.03 11.26
CA SER A 113 36.43 -5.35 11.75
C SER A 113 36.80 -4.14 10.88
N ILE A 114 37.51 -3.21 11.50
CA ILE A 114 38.18 -2.10 10.85
C ILE A 114 39.63 -2.15 11.29
N SER A 115 40.57 -2.12 10.34
CA SER A 115 42.00 -2.01 10.62
C SER A 115 42.62 -0.90 9.78
N SER A 116 43.74 -0.36 10.25
CA SER A 116 44.50 0.68 9.55
C SER A 116 45.94 0.24 9.34
N SER A 117 46.54 0.70 8.25
CA SER A 117 47.94 0.46 7.92
C SER A 117 48.60 1.71 7.34
N PRO A 118 49.74 2.17 7.91
CA PRO A 118 50.39 1.62 9.10
C PRO A 118 49.57 1.90 10.38
N ALA A 119 49.67 1.02 11.38
CA ALA A 119 48.91 1.14 12.64
C ALA A 119 49.31 2.36 13.50
N ALA A 120 50.52 2.89 13.28
CA ALA A 120 51.03 4.10 13.92
C ALA A 120 51.68 5.00 12.87
N PRO A 121 50.87 5.76 12.10
CA PRO A 121 51.38 6.63 11.05
C PRO A 121 52.09 7.85 11.64
N ALA A 122 53.19 8.26 11.00
CA ALA A 122 53.80 9.56 11.28
C ALA A 122 52.90 10.70 10.77
N VAL A 123 53.11 11.92 11.30
CA VAL A 123 52.36 13.11 10.86
C VAL A 123 52.57 13.32 9.35
N GLY A 124 51.46 13.37 8.60
CA GLY A 124 51.47 13.53 7.15
C GLY A 124 51.63 12.23 6.35
N ALA A 125 51.77 11.06 7.01
CA ALA A 125 51.81 9.78 6.32
C ALA A 125 50.42 9.35 5.84
N ALA A 126 50.37 8.69 4.66
CA ALA A 126 49.14 8.08 4.17
C ALA A 126 48.77 6.86 5.00
N VAL A 127 47.48 6.71 5.29
CA VAL A 127 46.91 5.58 6.04
C VAL A 127 45.84 4.91 5.18
N THR A 128 45.94 3.60 5.02
CA THR A 128 44.91 2.79 4.39
C THR A 128 44.07 2.13 5.46
N PHE A 129 42.75 2.23 5.35
CA PHE A 129 41.81 1.50 6.19
C PHE A 129 41.24 0.32 5.42
N THR A 130 41.19 -0.84 6.08
CA THR A 130 40.54 -2.04 5.56
C THR A 130 39.34 -2.37 6.44
N VAL A 131 38.18 -2.53 5.80
CA VAL A 131 36.91 -2.87 6.47
C VAL A 131 36.48 -4.26 6.02
N ALA A 132 36.29 -5.18 6.97
CA ALA A 132 35.70 -6.48 6.68
C ALA A 132 34.19 -6.41 6.91
N VAL A 133 33.41 -6.70 5.87
CA VAL A 133 31.94 -6.75 5.92
C VAL A 133 31.48 -8.18 5.70
N HIS A 134 30.47 -8.60 6.44
CA HIS A 134 29.84 -9.91 6.33
C HIS A 134 28.34 -9.77 6.08
N ASN A 135 27.83 -10.49 5.08
CA ASN A 135 26.39 -10.66 4.90
C ASN A 135 25.96 -11.88 5.72
N ARG A 136 25.05 -11.68 6.69
CA ARG A 136 24.58 -12.70 7.63
C ARG A 136 23.52 -13.62 7.04
#